data_AF-A0A511MPV9-F1
#
_entry.id   AF-A0A511MPV9-F1
#
_cell.length_a   1.000
_cell.length_b   1.000
_cell.length_c   1.000
_cell.angle_alpha   90.00
_cell.angle_beta   90.00
_cell.angle_gamma   90.00
#
_symmetry.space_group_name_H-M   'P 1'
#
loop_
_entity.id
_entity.type
_entity.pdbx_description
1 polymer ?
#
loop_
_entity_poly.entity_id
_entity_poly.type
_entity_poly.pdbx_seq_one_letter_code
_entity_poly.pdbx_strand_id
1 'polypeptide(L)'
;MGDDEQLTMDLGVERTEWGKWSDTDRHAAQVRKFLDYAGLDRLPADLWPEDSPELQRLNDLCRELFPDSEAPYRPENQDMTDAFICFLGACFMQYVGGEWVDHTEYGPDKSFYSGGVNPALRYVDYDGDEDESSVFDYIDSMIDHNIEYGDGFIHITADLRRKYYNLM
;
A
#
# COMPACT_ATOMS: atom_id res chain seq x y z
N MET A 1 0.69 -40.21 -35.49
CA MET A 1 1.58 -39.18 -36.06
C MET A 1 0.65 -38.14 -36.66
N GLY A 2 0.36 -37.15 -35.84
CA GLY A 2 -0.49 -36.01 -36.14
C GLY A 2 0.16 -34.90 -35.36
N ASP A 3 1.24 -34.39 -35.92
CA ASP A 3 1.86 -33.14 -35.50
C ASP A 3 0.90 -32.04 -35.93
N ASP A 4 -0.10 -31.77 -35.08
CA ASP A 4 -0.68 -30.44 -35.03
C ASP A 4 0.16 -29.69 -34.01
N GLU A 5 1.18 -29.05 -34.58
CA GLU A 5 1.94 -27.95 -34.02
C GLU A 5 1.05 -27.22 -33.01
N GLN A 6 1.34 -27.44 -31.72
CA GLN A 6 0.93 -26.54 -30.67
C GLN A 6 1.51 -25.18 -31.05
N LEU A 7 0.70 -24.42 -31.80
CA LEU A 7 0.66 -22.98 -31.84
C LEU A 7 0.46 -22.55 -30.39
N THR A 8 1.55 -22.58 -29.65
CA THR A 8 1.84 -21.69 -28.54
C THR A 8 1.78 -20.31 -29.15
N MET A 9 0.55 -19.84 -29.34
CA MET A 9 0.28 -18.45 -29.51
C MET A 9 0.86 -17.82 -28.26
N ASP A 10 2.01 -17.16 -28.43
CA ASP A 10 2.39 -15.97 -27.67
C ASP A 10 1.21 -14.99 -27.79
N LEU A 11 0.13 -15.27 -27.09
CA LEU A 11 -0.92 -14.33 -26.76
C LEU A 11 -0.25 -13.39 -25.78
N GLY A 12 0.31 -12.31 -26.31
CA GLY A 12 0.53 -11.10 -25.55
C GLY A 12 -0.83 -10.64 -25.04
N VAL A 13 -1.28 -11.23 -23.94
CA VAL A 13 -2.48 -10.81 -23.22
C VAL A 13 -2.16 -9.40 -22.75
N GLU A 14 -2.83 -8.41 -23.35
CA GLU A 14 -2.79 -7.05 -22.86
C GLU A 14 -3.16 -7.09 -21.38
N ARG A 15 -2.19 -6.79 -20.50
CA ARG A 15 -2.43 -6.81 -19.06
C ARG A 15 -3.54 -5.80 -18.76
N THR A 16 -4.50 -6.20 -17.94
CA THR A 16 -5.49 -5.27 -17.38
C THR A 16 -4.78 -4.15 -16.62
N GLU A 17 -5.44 -3.02 -16.39
CA GLU A 17 -4.84 -1.92 -15.61
C GLU A 17 -4.43 -2.40 -14.21
N TRP A 18 -5.25 -3.24 -13.55
CA TRP A 18 -4.86 -3.96 -12.35
C TRP A 18 -3.61 -4.83 -12.56
N GLY A 19 -3.57 -5.61 -13.64
CA GLY A 19 -2.44 -6.45 -13.98
C GLY A 19 -1.15 -5.66 -14.15
N LYS A 20 -1.18 -4.47 -14.76
CA LYS A 20 -0.03 -3.57 -14.88
C LYS A 20 0.36 -2.96 -13.53
N TRP A 21 -0.63 -2.57 -12.73
CA TRP A 21 -0.40 -1.96 -11.42
C TRP A 21 0.21 -2.94 -10.42
N SER A 22 -0.33 -4.17 -10.36
CA SER A 22 0.11 -5.25 -9.46
C SER A 22 1.45 -5.91 -9.86
N ASP A 23 2.15 -5.35 -10.84
CA ASP A 23 3.46 -5.84 -11.27
C ASP A 23 4.48 -5.81 -10.14
N THR A 24 5.17 -6.94 -9.91
CA THR A 24 6.11 -7.10 -8.79
C THR A 24 7.31 -6.18 -8.92
N ASP A 25 7.86 -6.01 -10.12
CA ASP A 25 9.03 -5.15 -10.33
C ASP A 25 8.66 -3.67 -10.14
N ARG A 26 7.45 -3.29 -10.59
CA ARG A 26 6.88 -1.96 -10.33
C ARG A 26 6.74 -1.69 -8.84
N HIS A 27 6.14 -2.61 -8.08
CA HIS A 27 6.00 -2.48 -6.63
C HIS A 27 7.36 -2.39 -5.94
N ALA A 28 8.31 -3.25 -6.29
CA ALA A 28 9.65 -3.20 -5.71
C ALA A 28 10.35 -1.85 -5.97
N ALA A 29 10.22 -1.30 -7.17
CA ALA A 29 10.77 0.02 -7.50
C ALA A 29 10.12 1.15 -6.69
N GLN A 30 8.79 1.11 -6.52
CA GLN A 30 8.06 2.13 -5.76
C GLN A 30 8.29 2.04 -4.26
N VAL A 31 8.33 0.83 -3.69
CA VAL A 31 8.75 0.62 -2.30
C VAL A 31 10.16 1.18 -2.10
N ARG A 32 11.09 0.88 -3.02
CA ARG A 32 12.46 1.38 -2.91
C ARG A 32 12.52 2.90 -2.93
N LYS A 33 11.74 3.55 -3.79
CA LYS A 33 11.66 5.01 -3.87
C LYS A 33 11.22 5.64 -2.55
N PHE A 34 10.16 5.10 -1.92
CA PHE A 34 9.68 5.63 -0.64
C PHE A 34 10.70 5.37 0.48
N LEU A 35 11.32 4.18 0.52
CA LEU A 35 12.39 3.88 1.48
C LEU A 35 13.57 4.85 1.36
N ASP A 36 14.02 5.14 0.13
CA ASP A 36 15.08 6.12 -0.12
C ASP A 36 14.67 7.53 0.32
N TYR A 37 13.42 7.94 0.06
CA TYR A 37 12.86 9.20 0.52
C TYR A 37 12.81 9.29 2.06
N ALA A 38 12.47 8.19 2.72
CA ALA A 38 12.42 8.07 4.18
C ALA A 38 13.81 7.90 4.84
N GLY A 39 14.88 7.74 4.05
CA GLY A 39 16.22 7.47 4.57
C GLY A 39 16.35 6.08 5.21
N LEU A 40 15.57 5.11 4.72
CA LEU A 40 15.58 3.72 5.15
C LEU A 40 16.25 2.84 4.09
N ASP A 41 17.17 1.97 4.51
CA ASP A 41 17.79 1.02 3.59
C ASP A 41 16.83 -0.11 3.19
N ARG A 42 15.97 -0.53 4.12
CA ARG A 42 14.98 -1.60 3.98
C ARG A 42 13.95 -1.50 5.11
N LEU A 43 12.83 -2.20 4.97
CA LEU A 43 11.92 -2.43 6.09
C LEU A 43 12.65 -3.19 7.22
N PRO A 44 12.46 -2.79 8.50
CA PRO A 44 13.00 -3.54 9.63
C PRO A 44 12.38 -4.94 9.70
N ALA A 45 13.05 -5.89 10.35
CA ALA A 45 12.53 -7.25 10.47
C ALA A 45 11.26 -7.32 11.33
N ASP A 46 11.24 -6.53 12.39
CA ASP A 46 10.12 -6.38 13.31
C ASP A 46 9.47 -5.00 13.12
N LEU A 47 8.17 -4.92 13.38
CA LEU A 47 7.43 -3.67 13.31
C LEU A 47 8.01 -2.64 14.29
N TRP A 48 8.00 -1.36 13.91
CA TRP A 48 8.51 -0.28 14.76
C TRP A 48 7.83 -0.26 16.14
N PRO A 49 8.63 -0.18 17.23
CA PRO A 49 8.10 0.15 18.55
C PRO A 49 7.36 1.50 18.54
N GLU A 50 6.33 1.62 19.37
CA GLU A 50 5.44 2.79 19.44
C GLU A 50 6.22 4.10 19.68
N ASP A 51 7.17 4.07 20.61
CA ASP A 51 7.98 5.23 20.96
C ASP A 51 9.29 5.34 20.16
N SER A 52 9.41 4.60 19.04
CA SER A 52 10.68 4.59 18.30
C SER A 52 10.91 5.92 17.57
N PRO A 53 12.14 6.49 17.64
CA PRO A 53 12.47 7.71 16.89
C PRO A 53 12.33 7.57 15.38
N GLU A 54 12.42 6.35 14.86
CA GLU A 54 12.23 6.07 13.44
C GLU A 54 10.76 6.18 13.03
N LEU A 55 9.83 5.63 13.83
CA LEU A 55 8.40 5.76 13.59
C LEU A 55 7.94 7.23 13.67
N GLN A 56 8.46 7.99 14.63
CA GLN A 56 8.17 9.42 14.74
C GLN A 56 8.64 10.20 13.50
N ARG A 57 9.85 9.89 12.99
CA ARG A 57 10.36 10.50 11.75
C ARG A 57 9.51 10.14 10.54
N LEU A 58 9.09 8.88 10.40
CA LEU A 58 8.20 8.45 9.32
C LEU A 58 6.84 9.17 9.41
N ASN A 59 6.33 9.36 10.61
CA ASN A 59 5.08 10.09 10.84
C ASN A 59 5.19 11.56 10.44
N ASP A 60 6.23 12.26 10.87
CA ASP A 60 6.48 13.65 10.45
C ASP A 60 6.60 13.76 8.92
N LEU A 61 7.31 12.82 8.29
CA LEU A 61 7.46 12.76 6.84
C LEU A 61 6.12 12.54 6.12
N CYS A 62 5.28 11.62 6.61
CA CYS A 62 3.95 11.39 6.02
C CYS A 62 3.05 12.62 6.20
N ARG A 63 3.16 13.34 7.32
CA ARG A 63 2.43 14.58 7.56
C ARG A 63 2.88 15.71 6.63
N GLU A 64 4.18 15.81 6.36
CA GLU A 64 4.72 16.78 5.40
C GLU A 64 4.29 16.46 3.96
N LEU A 65 4.26 15.18 3.60
CA LEU A 65 3.88 14.70 2.27
C LEU A 65 2.37 14.80 2.02
N PHE A 66 1.56 14.50 3.04
CA PHE A 66 0.09 14.49 2.98
C PHE A 66 -0.53 15.41 4.04
N PRO A 67 -0.37 16.75 3.91
CA PRO A 67 -0.87 17.69 4.90
C PRO A 67 -2.40 17.87 4.86
N ASP A 68 -3.06 17.45 3.78
CA ASP A 68 -4.49 17.58 3.55
C ASP A 68 -5.01 16.52 2.57
N SER A 69 -6.33 16.35 2.50
CA SER A 69 -7.00 15.33 1.67
C SER A 69 -6.76 15.48 0.17
N GLU A 70 -6.40 16.68 -0.30
CA GLU A 70 -6.10 16.92 -1.71
C GLU A 70 -4.65 16.55 -2.07
N ALA A 71 -3.76 16.50 -1.08
CA ALA A 71 -2.33 16.28 -1.29
C ALA A 71 -2.00 15.00 -2.09
N PRO A 72 -2.64 13.83 -1.86
CA PRO A 72 -2.38 12.63 -2.65
C PRO A 72 -2.67 12.79 -4.15
N TYR A 73 -3.62 13.66 -4.51
CA TYR A 73 -4.10 13.86 -5.88
C TYR A 73 -3.32 14.91 -6.67
N ARG A 74 -2.52 15.75 -5.99
CA ARG A 74 -1.73 16.80 -6.63
C ARG A 74 -0.75 16.17 -7.63
N PRO A 75 -0.66 16.68 -8.88
CA PRO A 75 0.23 16.13 -9.89
C PRO A 75 1.68 15.98 -9.44
N GLU A 76 2.18 16.92 -8.63
CA GLU A 76 3.52 16.88 -8.06
C GLU A 76 3.73 15.76 -7.03
N ASN A 77 2.66 15.26 -6.41
CA ASN A 77 2.71 14.23 -5.38
C ASN A 77 2.37 12.84 -5.92
N GLN A 78 1.74 12.71 -7.10
CA GLN A 78 1.23 11.43 -7.63
C GLN A 78 2.26 10.28 -7.57
N ASP A 79 3.50 10.55 -7.99
CA ASP A 79 4.56 9.53 -7.98
C ASP A 79 4.95 9.11 -6.55
N MET A 80 4.94 10.04 -5.60
CA MET A 80 5.25 9.74 -4.20
C MET A 80 4.04 9.14 -3.46
N THR A 81 2.81 9.51 -3.83
CA THR A 81 1.59 8.84 -3.39
C THR A 81 1.64 7.37 -3.77
N ASP A 82 1.93 7.06 -5.02
CA ASP A 82 2.09 5.68 -5.51
C ASP A 82 3.23 4.96 -4.76
N ALA A 83 4.37 5.63 -4.55
CA ALA A 83 5.47 5.08 -3.76
C ALA A 83 5.05 4.73 -2.32
N PHE A 84 4.32 5.62 -1.66
CA PHE A 84 3.79 5.40 -0.31
C PHE A 84 2.78 4.26 -0.27
N ILE A 85 1.87 4.17 -1.25
CA ILE A 85 0.89 3.08 -1.37
C ILE A 85 1.60 1.73 -1.45
N CYS A 86 2.62 1.61 -2.32
CA CYS A 86 3.39 0.37 -2.43
C CYS A 86 4.15 0.05 -1.14
N PHE A 87 4.72 1.07 -0.48
CA PHE A 87 5.37 0.91 0.83
C PHE A 87 4.39 0.42 1.91
N LEU A 88 3.18 0.99 1.98
CA LEU A 88 2.13 0.54 2.89
C LEU A 88 1.81 -0.94 2.68
N GLY A 89 1.60 -1.36 1.43
CA GLY A 89 1.35 -2.78 1.15
C GLY A 89 2.54 -3.68 1.48
N ALA A 90 3.78 -3.22 1.27
CA ALA A 90 4.96 -3.97 1.69
C ALA A 90 5.00 -4.18 3.22
N CYS A 91 4.58 -3.18 4.01
CA CYS A 91 4.40 -3.35 5.45
C CYS A 91 3.35 -4.44 5.76
N PHE A 92 2.20 -4.42 5.10
CA PHE A 92 1.15 -5.43 5.34
C PHE A 92 1.58 -6.85 4.94
N MET A 93 2.22 -7.01 3.78
CA MET A 93 2.75 -8.31 3.36
C MET A 93 3.78 -8.85 4.34
N GLN A 94 4.71 -7.99 4.78
CA GLN A 94 5.79 -8.43 5.64
C GLN A 94 5.33 -8.77 7.06
N TYR A 95 4.48 -7.92 7.65
CA TYR A 95 4.13 -8.06 9.06
C TYR A 95 2.87 -8.87 9.27
N VAL A 96 1.90 -8.87 8.36
CA VAL A 96 0.62 -9.59 8.57
C VAL A 96 0.27 -10.58 7.46
N GLY A 97 1.20 -10.86 6.54
CA GLY A 97 0.98 -11.79 5.45
C GLY A 97 -0.11 -11.34 4.48
N GLY A 98 -0.39 -10.03 4.41
CA GLY A 98 -1.43 -9.49 3.55
C GLY A 98 -1.12 -9.64 2.06
N GLU A 99 -2.15 -9.49 1.22
CA GLU A 99 -2.04 -9.55 -0.23
C GLU A 99 -2.76 -8.38 -0.92
N TRP A 100 -2.28 -8.03 -2.11
CA TRP A 100 -2.92 -7.02 -2.96
C TRP A 100 -4.13 -7.61 -3.68
N VAL A 101 -5.24 -6.90 -3.62
CA VAL A 101 -6.48 -7.25 -4.33
C VAL A 101 -7.09 -6.03 -5.01
N ASP A 102 -7.80 -6.26 -6.11
CA ASP A 102 -8.49 -5.21 -6.85
C ASP A 102 -9.87 -4.96 -6.23
N HIS A 103 -10.02 -3.83 -5.54
CA HIS A 103 -11.25 -3.47 -4.84
C HIS A 103 -12.29 -2.87 -5.79
N THR A 104 -13.18 -3.73 -6.27
CA THR A 104 -14.14 -3.36 -7.34
C THR A 104 -15.41 -2.64 -6.86
N GLU A 105 -15.64 -2.53 -5.54
CA GLU A 105 -16.85 -1.89 -5.03
C GLU A 105 -16.78 -0.36 -5.02
N TYR A 106 -15.57 0.20 -4.99
CA TYR A 106 -15.36 1.64 -5.01
C TYR A 106 -15.47 2.25 -6.40
N GLY A 107 -16.12 3.40 -6.45
CA GLY A 107 -16.19 4.24 -7.63
C GLY A 107 -14.88 5.00 -7.88
N PRO A 108 -14.76 5.69 -9.04
CA PRO A 108 -13.57 6.48 -9.39
C PRO A 108 -13.24 7.60 -8.38
N ASP A 109 -14.21 8.04 -7.59
CA ASP A 109 -14.06 9.04 -6.52
C ASP A 109 -13.26 8.55 -5.31
N LYS A 110 -13.12 7.23 -5.17
CA LYS A 110 -12.33 6.58 -4.11
C LYS A 110 -11.12 5.84 -4.68
N SER A 111 -10.45 6.48 -5.65
CA SER A 111 -9.28 5.96 -6.34
C SER A 111 -8.20 7.03 -6.47
N PHE A 112 -6.94 6.64 -6.24
CA PHE A 112 -5.79 7.49 -6.56
C PHE A 112 -5.32 7.37 -8.01
N TYR A 113 -5.94 6.49 -8.82
CA TYR A 113 -5.47 6.17 -10.16
C TYR A 113 -6.52 6.46 -11.23
N SER A 114 -6.11 7.20 -12.27
CA SER A 114 -6.93 7.41 -13.46
C SER A 114 -6.98 6.14 -14.32
N GLY A 115 -7.81 5.18 -13.91
CA GLY A 115 -7.94 3.87 -14.57
C GLY A 115 -8.88 2.90 -13.88
N GLY A 116 -9.47 3.29 -12.74
CA GLY A 116 -10.36 2.43 -11.95
C GLY A 116 -9.61 1.36 -11.15
N VAL A 117 -8.28 1.47 -11.04
CA VAL A 117 -7.48 0.64 -10.15
C VAL A 117 -7.72 1.10 -8.73
N ASN A 118 -8.23 0.21 -7.88
CA ASN A 118 -8.51 0.49 -6.48
C ASN A 118 -7.81 -0.55 -5.63
N PRO A 119 -6.54 -0.34 -5.26
CA PRO A 119 -5.82 -1.32 -4.48
C PRO A 119 -6.45 -1.44 -3.09
N ALA A 120 -6.65 -2.68 -2.65
CA ALA A 120 -6.94 -2.99 -1.26
C ALA A 120 -5.96 -4.05 -0.74
N LEU A 121 -5.84 -4.06 0.58
CA LEU A 121 -5.05 -5.03 1.32
C LEU A 121 -6.01 -6.02 1.96
N ARG A 122 -5.93 -7.26 1.50
CA ARG A 122 -6.60 -8.39 2.14
C ARG A 122 -5.66 -9.02 3.16
N TYR A 123 -6.19 -9.34 4.33
CA TYR A 123 -5.44 -9.97 5.41
C TYR A 123 -6.39 -10.81 6.27
N VAL A 124 -5.82 -11.63 7.16
CA VAL A 124 -6.59 -12.34 8.19
C VAL A 124 -6.64 -11.45 9.44
N ASP A 125 -7.84 -11.19 9.94
CA ASP A 125 -8.07 -10.35 11.11
C ASP A 125 -7.83 -11.09 12.44
N TYR A 126 -8.23 -10.46 13.54
CA TYR A 126 -8.03 -11.02 14.88
C TYR A 126 -9.00 -12.17 15.23
N ASP A 127 -10.15 -12.26 14.55
CA ASP A 127 -11.12 -13.34 14.70
C ASP A 127 -10.76 -14.55 13.80
N GLY A 128 -9.74 -14.39 12.95
CA GLY A 128 -9.31 -15.39 11.97
C GLY A 128 -10.10 -15.34 10.67
N ASP A 129 -10.89 -14.28 10.49
CA ASP A 129 -11.69 -14.04 9.31
C ASP A 129 -10.89 -13.23 8.27
N GLU A 130 -11.20 -13.44 7.00
CA GLU A 130 -10.62 -12.65 5.92
C GLU A 130 -11.27 -11.26 5.93
N ASP A 131 -10.42 -10.24 5.99
CA ASP A 131 -10.82 -8.84 5.96
C ASP A 131 -10.07 -8.11 4.85
N GLU A 132 -10.65 -7.02 4.36
CA GLU A 132 -10.13 -6.24 3.24
C GLU A 132 -10.31 -4.76 3.54
N SER A 133 -9.23 -4.01 3.46
CA SER A 133 -9.27 -2.55 3.60
C SER A 133 -8.68 -1.89 2.38
N SER A 134 -9.44 -0.96 1.79
CA SER A 134 -8.95 -0.20 0.65
C SER A 134 -7.80 0.72 1.05
N VAL A 135 -6.85 0.92 0.14
CA VAL A 135 -5.77 1.87 0.35
C VAL A 135 -6.29 3.30 0.45
N PHE A 136 -7.41 3.60 -0.23
CA PHE A 136 -8.10 4.87 -0.07
C PHE A 136 -8.47 5.12 1.39
N ASP A 137 -9.13 4.16 2.04
CA ASP A 137 -9.57 4.32 3.43
C ASP A 137 -8.38 4.44 4.39
N TYR A 138 -7.28 3.73 4.12
CA TYR A 138 -6.05 3.87 4.91
C TYR A 138 -5.41 5.25 4.78
N ILE A 139 -5.29 5.79 3.56
CA ILE A 139 -4.70 7.10 3.34
C ILE A 139 -5.61 8.21 3.87
N ASP A 140 -6.92 8.09 3.66
CA ASP A 140 -7.92 9.06 4.15
C ASP A 140 -7.91 9.10 5.68
N SER A 141 -7.98 7.93 6.34
CA SER A 141 -7.88 7.82 7.81
C SER A 141 -6.56 8.37 8.37
N MET A 142 -5.44 8.10 7.69
CA MET A 142 -4.12 8.63 8.07
C MET A 142 -4.11 10.16 7.98
N ILE A 143 -4.64 10.75 6.92
CA ILE A 143 -4.69 12.20 6.74
C ILE A 143 -5.59 12.84 7.79
N ASP A 144 -6.78 12.28 8.04
CA ASP A 144 -7.69 12.76 9.08
C ASP A 144 -7.04 12.74 10.46
N HIS A 145 -6.35 11.64 10.83
CA HIS A 145 -5.60 11.56 12.08
C HIS A 145 -4.42 12.53 12.12
N ASN A 146 -3.74 12.77 11.00
CA ASN A 146 -2.70 13.80 10.91
C ASN A 146 -3.25 15.20 11.17
N ILE A 147 -4.44 15.52 10.67
CA ILE A 147 -5.08 16.82 10.87
C ILE A 147 -5.54 16.99 12.33
N GLU A 148 -6.11 15.94 12.92
CA GLU A 148 -6.69 16.01 14.26
C GLU A 148 -5.64 15.88 15.37
N TYR A 149 -4.71 14.93 15.23
CA TYR A 149 -3.78 14.51 16.29
C TYR A 149 -2.31 14.64 15.89
N GLY A 150 -2.01 14.68 14.59
CA GLY A 150 -0.65 14.76 14.07
C GLY A 150 0.10 13.43 14.08
N ASP A 151 -0.59 12.30 14.23
CA ASP A 151 -0.01 10.96 14.42
C ASP A 151 -0.53 9.92 13.41
N GLY A 152 -0.93 10.34 12.20
CA GLY A 152 -1.59 9.50 11.22
C GLY A 152 -0.81 8.24 10.83
N PHE A 153 0.50 8.31 10.61
CA PHE A 153 1.26 7.09 10.28
C PHE A 153 1.48 6.20 11.51
N ILE A 154 1.53 6.79 12.71
CA ILE A 154 1.54 6.04 13.97
C ILE A 154 0.21 5.31 14.14
N HIS A 155 -0.92 5.94 13.81
CA HIS A 155 -2.24 5.32 13.82
C HIS A 155 -2.29 4.08 12.92
N ILE A 156 -1.81 4.17 11.67
CA ILE A 156 -1.69 3.02 10.76
C ILE A 156 -0.79 1.92 11.35
N THR A 157 0.36 2.30 11.91
CA THR A 157 1.27 1.32 12.51
C THR A 157 0.68 0.66 13.74
N ALA A 158 -0.13 1.37 14.53
CA ALA A 158 -0.84 0.81 15.68
C ALA A 158 -1.90 -0.21 15.25
N ASP A 159 -2.63 0.07 14.17
CA ASP A 159 -3.56 -0.88 13.55
C ASP A 159 -2.83 -2.14 13.05
N LEU A 160 -1.72 -1.96 12.32
CA LEU A 160 -0.89 -3.06 11.85
C LEU A 160 -0.29 -3.88 13.01
N ARG A 161 0.08 -3.23 14.13
CA ARG A 161 0.58 -3.89 15.33
C ARG A 161 -0.48 -4.76 16.00
N ARG A 162 -1.73 -4.27 16.09
CA ARG A 162 -2.86 -5.07 16.61
C ARG A 162 -3.03 -6.35 15.81
N LYS A 163 -2.88 -6.27 14.48
CA LYS A 163 -2.93 -7.43 13.58
C LYS A 163 -1.72 -8.35 13.74
N TYR A 164 -0.49 -7.80 13.79
CA TYR A 164 0.77 -8.54 13.90
C TYR A 164 0.84 -9.43 15.15
N TYR A 165 0.49 -8.90 16.32
CA TYR A 165 0.59 -9.67 17.56
C TYR A 165 -0.42 -10.81 17.69
N ASN A 166 -1.43 -10.87 16.84
CA ASN A 166 -2.39 -11.97 16.84
C ASN A 166 -1.91 -13.16 16.00
N LEU A 167 -0.87 -12.98 15.17
CA LEU A 167 -0.27 -14.02 14.34
C LEU A 167 0.89 -14.77 15.02
N MET A 168 1.35 -14.31 16.19
CA MET A 168 2.45 -14.91 16.98
C MET A 168 1.92 -15.73 18.17
#